data_AF-A0AAJ1CGH5-F1
#
_entry.id   AF-A0AAJ1CGH5-F1
#
_cell.length_a   1.000
_cell.length_b   1.000
_cell.length_c   1.000
_cell.angle_alpha   90.00
_cell.angle_beta   90.00
_cell.angle_gamma   90.00
#
_symmetry.space_group_name_H-M   'P 1'
#
loop_
_entity.id
_entity.type
_entity.pdbx_description
1 polymer ?
#
loop_
_entity_poly.entity_id
_entity_poly.type
_entity_poly.pdbx_seq_one_letter_code
_entity_poly.pdbx_strand_id
1 'polypeptide(L)'
;VVGAANLNLLLQQALNPSGPSLNRGGYTYRQGDRVMQQRNNYDKDVFNGDLGYIREVDTEERTLKVDFDGKWVEYDVTELDELTLAYATTIHKAQGSEYPIVVMPVLMTHFVMLQRHLIYTGITRAKKICVLIGATKALAYAVHNMSVLKRNTSLRERLNPSLTTDGKLRG
;
A
#
# COMPACT_ATOMS: atom_id res chain seq x y z
N VAL A 1 -9.18 -13.20 7.24
CA VAL A 1 -9.54 -11.87 6.66
C VAL A 1 -8.43 -11.47 5.68
N VAL A 2 -8.75 -11.12 4.43
CA VAL A 2 -7.72 -10.79 3.41
C VAL A 2 -7.51 -9.28 3.38
N GLY A 3 -6.70 -8.72 4.26
CA GLY A 3 -6.31 -7.31 4.23
C GLY A 3 -4.79 -7.19 4.24
N ALA A 4 -4.24 -6.05 3.80
CA ALA A 4 -2.78 -5.86 3.72
C ALA A 4 -2.10 -6.12 5.08
N ALA A 5 -2.65 -5.61 6.18
CA ALA A 5 -2.14 -5.86 7.53
C ALA A 5 -2.10 -7.36 7.88
N ASN A 6 -3.20 -8.10 7.66
CA ASN A 6 -3.24 -9.53 7.96
C ASN A 6 -2.34 -10.34 7.02
N LEU A 7 -2.27 -9.99 5.74
CA LEU A 7 -1.36 -10.63 4.78
C LEU A 7 0.10 -10.39 5.19
N ASN A 8 0.45 -9.20 5.64
CA ASN A 8 1.78 -8.92 6.14
C ASN A 8 2.17 -9.83 7.30
N LEU A 9 1.29 -10.01 8.29
CA LEU A 9 1.56 -10.90 9.42
C LEU A 9 1.73 -12.36 8.98
N LEU A 10 0.84 -12.87 8.13
CA LEU A 10 0.91 -14.25 7.63
C LEU A 10 2.13 -14.49 6.73
N LEU A 11 2.46 -13.53 5.87
CA LEU A 11 3.63 -13.61 5.00
C LEU A 11 4.92 -13.52 5.80
N GLN A 12 4.98 -12.66 6.81
CA GLN A 12 6.12 -12.64 7.73
C GLN A 12 6.29 -14.00 8.42
N GLN A 13 5.21 -14.59 8.95
CA GLN A 13 5.28 -15.92 9.59
C GLN A 13 5.74 -17.01 8.62
N ALA A 14 5.36 -16.93 7.34
CA ALA A 14 5.74 -17.93 6.34
C ALA A 14 7.16 -17.72 5.78
N LEU A 15 7.60 -16.47 5.62
CA LEU A 15 8.84 -16.12 4.91
C LEU A 15 9.98 -15.72 5.86
N ASN A 16 9.66 -15.23 7.06
CA ASN A 16 10.61 -14.79 8.07
C ASN A 16 10.12 -15.14 9.50
N PRO A 17 10.02 -16.45 9.84
CA PRO A 17 9.38 -16.92 11.06
C PRO A 17 10.14 -16.61 12.36
N SER A 18 11.46 -16.46 12.29
CA SER A 18 12.34 -16.42 13.47
C SER A 18 13.53 -15.49 13.24
N GLY A 19 14.09 -14.96 14.32
CA GLY A 19 15.29 -14.13 14.29
C GLY A 19 15.25 -13.01 15.34
N PRO A 20 16.35 -12.25 15.48
CA PRO A 20 16.37 -11.05 16.31
C PRO A 20 15.23 -10.10 15.93
N SER A 21 14.52 -9.57 16.93
CA SER A 21 13.31 -8.80 16.69
C SER A 21 12.98 -7.80 17.79
N LEU A 22 12.28 -6.73 17.42
CA LEU A 22 11.70 -5.75 18.33
C LEU A 22 10.19 -5.69 18.14
N ASN A 23 9.47 -5.39 19.22
CA ASN A 23 8.01 -5.32 19.23
C ASN A 23 7.54 -3.88 19.46
N ARG A 24 6.59 -3.41 18.65
CA ARG A 24 5.94 -2.11 18.81
C ARG A 24 4.53 -2.12 18.21
N GLY A 25 3.55 -1.59 18.93
CA GLY A 25 2.20 -1.40 18.41
C GLY A 25 1.49 -2.68 17.95
N GLY A 26 1.81 -3.83 18.55
CA GLY A 26 1.26 -5.14 18.16
C GLY A 26 1.92 -5.78 16.93
N TYR A 27 2.96 -5.16 16.38
CA TYR A 27 3.80 -5.73 15.34
C TYR A 27 5.15 -6.18 15.91
N THR A 28 5.68 -7.25 15.34
CA THR A 28 7.06 -7.70 15.53
C THR A 28 7.84 -7.34 14.28
N TYR A 29 8.95 -6.65 14.44
CA TYR A 29 9.88 -6.32 13.36
C TYR A 29 11.14 -7.17 13.55
N ARG A 30 11.43 -8.00 12.56
CA ARG A 30 12.54 -8.96 12.57
C ARG A 30 13.61 -8.55 11.57
N GLN A 31 14.84 -8.91 11.87
CA GLN A 31 15.90 -8.89 10.87
C GLN A 31 15.45 -9.66 9.62
N GLY A 32 15.68 -9.10 8.43
CA GLY A 32 15.22 -9.65 7.15
C GLY A 32 13.84 -9.19 6.70
N ASP A 33 13.06 -8.52 7.56
CA ASP A 33 11.74 -8.03 7.15
C ASP A 33 11.82 -6.95 6.10
N ARG A 34 10.91 -7.04 5.13
CA ARG A 34 10.63 -5.93 4.23
C ARG A 34 9.68 -4.95 4.92
N VAL A 35 10.05 -3.68 4.96
CA VAL A 35 9.30 -2.60 5.61
C VAL A 35 9.04 -1.43 4.67
N MET A 36 8.09 -0.57 5.06
CA MET A 36 7.74 0.66 4.38
C MET A 36 7.62 1.81 5.38
N GLN A 37 8.27 2.93 5.10
CA GLN A 37 8.13 4.17 5.86
C GLN A 37 6.71 4.75 5.69
N GLN A 38 6.06 5.15 6.79
CA GLN A 38 4.67 5.61 6.82
C GLN A 38 4.51 7.14 6.86
N ARG A 39 5.54 7.88 7.29
CA ARG A 39 5.54 9.33 7.36
C ARG A 39 6.89 9.90 6.92
N ASN A 40 6.91 11.12 6.38
CA ASN A 40 8.17 11.76 6.04
C ASN A 40 8.95 12.05 7.33
N ASN A 41 10.22 11.68 7.34
CA ASN A 41 11.16 12.01 8.39
C ASN A 41 12.35 12.71 7.72
N TYR A 42 12.37 14.04 7.81
CA TYR A 42 13.35 14.87 7.10
C TYR A 42 14.74 14.78 7.74
N ASP A 43 14.83 14.53 9.05
CA ASP A 43 16.11 14.39 9.75
C ASP A 43 16.84 13.11 9.30
N LYS A 44 16.08 12.05 9.07
CA LYS A 44 16.58 10.78 8.52
C LYS A 44 16.57 10.75 6.98
N ASP A 45 15.99 11.77 6.35
CA ASP A 45 15.81 11.90 4.89
C ASP A 45 15.14 10.65 4.26
N VAL A 46 14.06 10.19 4.89
CA VAL A 46 13.19 9.10 4.39
C VAL A 46 11.76 9.59 4.25
N PHE A 47 11.08 9.12 3.20
CA PHE A 47 9.77 9.61 2.80
C PHE A 47 8.70 8.53 2.89
N ASN A 48 7.45 8.95 3.06
CA ASN A 48 6.32 8.04 3.09
C ASN A 48 6.23 7.24 1.79
N GLY A 49 6.24 5.92 1.91
CA GLY A 49 6.23 4.98 0.79
C GLY A 49 7.58 4.36 0.48
N ASP A 50 8.68 4.89 1.04
CA ASP A 50 10.01 4.30 0.87
C ASP A 50 10.03 2.86 1.38
N LEU A 51 10.58 1.96 0.57
CA LEU A 51 10.67 0.54 0.85
C LEU A 51 12.09 0.19 1.27
N GLY A 52 12.22 -0.59 2.33
CA GLY A 52 13.51 -1.04 2.83
C GLY A 52 13.49 -2.44 3.40
N TYR A 53 14.67 -2.92 3.77
CA TYR A 53 14.84 -4.19 4.48
C TYR A 53 15.50 -3.94 5.83
N ILE A 54 14.97 -4.55 6.89
CA ILE A 54 15.64 -4.56 8.18
C ILE A 54 16.89 -5.43 8.05
N ARG A 55 18.07 -4.85 8.21
CA ARG A 55 19.35 -5.55 8.05
C ARG A 55 19.99 -5.93 9.37
N GLU A 56 19.77 -5.13 10.41
CA GLU A 56 20.32 -5.36 11.75
C GLU A 56 19.23 -5.08 12.78
N VAL A 57 19.21 -5.88 13.84
CA VAL A 57 18.37 -5.66 15.02
C VAL A 57 19.24 -5.89 16.25
N ASP A 58 19.34 -4.87 17.09
CA ASP A 58 19.99 -4.94 18.38
C ASP A 58 18.92 -5.02 19.47
N THR A 59 18.86 -6.16 20.16
CA THR A 59 17.88 -6.38 21.22
C THR A 59 18.29 -5.77 22.56
N GLU A 60 19.57 -5.49 22.77
CA GLU A 60 20.09 -4.88 24.00
C GLU A 60 19.87 -3.37 23.97
N GLU A 61 20.33 -2.72 22.90
CA GLU A 61 20.13 -1.28 22.67
C GLU A 61 18.72 -0.95 22.18
N ARG A 62 17.93 -1.97 21.82
CA ARG A 62 16.55 -1.86 21.33
C ARG A 62 16.44 -0.99 20.07
N THR A 63 17.42 -1.12 19.17
CA THR A 63 17.45 -0.44 17.87
C THR A 63 17.37 -1.43 16.71
N LEU A 64 17.03 -0.93 15.53
CA LEU A 64 17.19 -1.66 14.29
C LEU A 64 17.68 -0.75 13.18
N LYS A 65 18.35 -1.31 12.17
CA LYS A 65 18.78 -0.59 10.97
C LYS A 65 18.06 -1.10 9.73
N VAL A 66 17.48 -0.16 8.99
CA VAL A 66 16.80 -0.39 7.73
C VAL A 66 17.68 0.11 6.59
N ASP A 67 17.81 -0.72 5.57
CA ASP A 67 18.44 -0.39 4.29
C ASP A 67 17.34 0.01 3.29
N PHE A 68 17.21 1.32 3.06
CA PHE A 68 16.35 1.93 2.04
C PHE A 68 17.17 2.17 0.78
N ASP A 69 17.32 1.13 -0.05
CA ASP A 69 18.02 1.20 -1.34
C ASP A 69 19.46 1.74 -1.24
N GLY A 70 20.25 1.14 -0.33
CA GLY A 70 21.63 1.52 -0.05
C GLY A 70 21.79 2.56 1.05
N LYS A 71 20.70 3.20 1.48
CA LYS A 71 20.69 4.15 2.58
C LYS A 71 20.36 3.46 3.90
N TRP A 72 21.34 3.47 4.82
CA TRP A 72 21.18 2.90 6.16
C TRP A 72 20.56 3.92 7.10
N VAL A 73 19.44 3.55 7.72
CA VAL A 73 18.71 4.38 8.67
C VAL A 73 18.44 3.58 9.93
N GLU A 74 18.90 4.11 11.06
CA GLU A 74 18.67 3.51 12.37
C GLU A 74 17.37 4.01 12.99
N TYR A 75 16.66 3.11 13.67
CA TYR A 75 15.43 3.38 14.40
C TYR A 75 15.54 2.83 15.81
N ASP A 76 15.24 3.67 16.79
CA ASP A 76 14.94 3.22 18.15
C ASP A 76 13.55 2.56 18.20
N VAL A 77 13.34 1.65 19.15
CA VAL A 77 12.05 0.96 19.36
C VAL A 77 10.86 1.92 19.47
N THR A 78 11.08 3.14 19.98
CA THR A 78 10.04 4.16 20.13
C THR A 78 9.56 4.73 18.80
N GLU A 79 10.41 4.71 17.77
CA GLU A 79 10.17 5.24 16.41
C GLU A 79 9.58 4.19 15.46
N LEU A 80 9.43 2.93 15.88
CA LEU A 80 8.93 1.86 15.01
C LEU A 80 7.46 2.00 14.61
N ASP A 81 6.74 2.99 15.15
CA ASP A 81 5.42 3.42 14.64
C ASP A 81 5.52 4.09 13.26
N GLU A 82 6.72 4.52 12.85
CA GLU A 82 6.99 5.05 11.52
C GLU A 82 7.08 3.99 10.43
N LEU A 83 7.28 2.74 10.82
CA LEU A 83 7.41 1.62 9.90
C LEU A 83 6.13 0.80 9.85
N THR A 84 5.99 0.05 8.76
CA THR A 84 5.04 -1.06 8.68
C THR A 84 5.65 -2.17 7.84
N LEU A 85 5.21 -3.41 8.05
CA LEU A 85 5.60 -4.53 7.19
C LEU A 85 5.11 -4.31 5.75
N ALA A 86 5.93 -4.70 4.77
CA ALA A 86 5.71 -4.43 3.36
C ALA A 86 5.78 -5.69 2.47
N TYR A 87 5.40 -6.84 3.02
CA TYR A 87 5.20 -8.08 2.25
C TYR A 87 4.00 -7.99 1.31
N ALA A 88 2.95 -7.28 1.74
CA ALA A 88 1.76 -6.96 0.97
C ALA A 88 1.44 -5.47 1.11
N THR A 89 0.94 -4.87 0.03
CA THR A 89 0.52 -3.46 0.01
C THR A 89 -0.88 -3.32 -0.60
N THR A 90 -1.49 -2.15 -0.45
CA THR A 90 -2.75 -1.82 -1.10
C THR A 90 -2.50 -1.27 -2.50
N ILE A 91 -3.47 -1.40 -3.40
CA ILE A 91 -3.38 -0.84 -4.76
C ILE A 91 -3.13 0.68 -4.73
N HIS A 92 -3.76 1.39 -3.79
CA HIS A 92 -3.57 2.83 -3.60
C HIS A 92 -2.12 3.18 -3.22
N LYS A 93 -1.51 2.43 -2.29
CA LYS A 93 -0.11 2.64 -1.90
C LYS A 93 0.90 2.20 -2.97
N ALA A 94 0.47 1.37 -3.94
CA ALA A 94 1.30 0.96 -5.07
C ALA A 94 1.19 1.92 -6.28
N GLN A 95 0.44 3.02 -6.19
CA GLN A 95 0.34 4.00 -7.28
C GLN A 95 1.70 4.62 -7.58
N GLY A 96 2.07 4.67 -8.86
CA GLY A 96 3.39 5.12 -9.30
C GLY A 96 4.48 4.04 -9.27
N SER A 97 4.29 2.96 -8.51
CA SER A 97 5.22 1.82 -8.44
C SER A 97 4.86 0.72 -9.43
N GLU A 98 5.86 -0.02 -9.91
CA GLU A 98 5.66 -1.16 -10.80
C GLU A 98 6.53 -2.34 -10.37
N TYR A 99 5.98 -3.56 -10.47
CA TYR A 99 6.63 -4.79 -10.02
C TYR A 99 6.70 -5.80 -11.17
N PRO A 100 7.78 -6.60 -11.29
CA PRO A 100 7.86 -7.65 -12.32
C PRO A 100 6.67 -8.61 -12.28
N ILE A 101 6.26 -9.00 -11.07
CA ILE A 101 5.16 -9.92 -10.81
C ILE A 101 4.26 -9.30 -9.74
N VAL A 102 2.94 -9.32 -9.97
CA VAL A 102 1.93 -8.91 -8.98
C VAL A 102 1.01 -10.09 -8.72
N VAL A 103 0.79 -10.41 -7.45
CA VAL A 103 -0.23 -11.36 -6.99
C VAL A 103 -1.34 -10.56 -6.32
N MET A 104 -2.52 -10.54 -6.92
CA MET A 104 -3.64 -9.71 -6.47
C MET A 104 -4.83 -10.56 -6.05
N PRO A 105 -5.14 -10.60 -4.74
CA PRO A 105 -6.39 -11.19 -4.26
C PRO A 105 -7.61 -10.37 -4.71
N VAL A 106 -8.59 -11.02 -5.33
CA VAL A 106 -9.86 -10.41 -5.78
C VAL A 106 -11.04 -11.21 -5.24
N LEU A 107 -11.58 -10.76 -4.11
CA LEU A 107 -12.58 -11.50 -3.32
C LEU A 107 -13.83 -10.65 -3.08
N MET A 108 -14.97 -11.32 -2.92
CA MET A 108 -16.24 -10.64 -2.60
C MET A 108 -16.24 -9.94 -1.24
N THR A 109 -15.37 -10.36 -0.31
CA THR A 109 -15.17 -9.68 0.98
C THR A 109 -14.66 -8.24 0.81
N HIS A 110 -14.15 -7.87 -0.37
CA HIS A 110 -13.73 -6.51 -0.71
C HIS A 110 -14.77 -5.73 -1.50
N PHE A 111 -16.03 -6.16 -1.48
CA PHE A 111 -17.14 -5.65 -2.31
C PHE A 111 -17.14 -4.12 -2.53
N VAL A 112 -16.96 -3.32 -1.48
CA VAL A 112 -16.98 -1.84 -1.56
C VAL A 112 -15.87 -1.30 -2.48
N MET A 113 -14.72 -1.97 -2.50
CA MET A 113 -13.55 -1.61 -3.30
C MET A 113 -13.52 -2.28 -4.69
N LEU A 114 -14.48 -3.16 -5.01
CA LEU A 114 -14.56 -3.81 -6.31
C LEU A 114 -15.08 -2.84 -7.38
N GLN A 115 -14.19 -1.97 -7.85
CA GLN A 115 -14.43 -0.96 -8.88
C GLN A 115 -13.50 -1.19 -10.07
N ARG A 116 -13.98 -0.92 -11.29
CA ARG A 116 -13.21 -1.17 -12.53
C ARG A 116 -11.85 -0.48 -12.52
N HIS A 117 -11.82 0.79 -12.12
CA HIS A 117 -10.58 1.58 -12.13
C HIS A 117 -9.54 1.06 -11.12
N LEU A 118 -9.99 0.52 -9.97
CA LEU A 118 -9.09 -0.04 -8.98
C LEU A 118 -8.45 -1.33 -9.48
N ILE A 119 -9.25 -2.24 -10.08
CA ILE A 119 -8.74 -3.48 -10.70
C ILE A 119 -7.78 -3.14 -11.84
N TYR A 120 -8.14 -2.20 -12.71
CA TYR A 120 -7.27 -1.74 -13.79
C TYR A 120 -5.93 -1.20 -13.25
N THR A 121 -5.98 -0.37 -12.20
CA THR A 121 -4.78 0.15 -11.56
C THR A 121 -3.91 -0.99 -11.01
N GLY A 122 -4.50 -1.95 -10.32
CA GLY A 122 -3.79 -3.12 -9.79
C GLY A 122 -3.13 -3.98 -10.86
N ILE A 123 -3.83 -4.26 -11.97
CA ILE A 123 -3.29 -5.01 -13.12
C ILE A 123 -2.10 -4.27 -13.74
N THR A 124 -2.23 -2.96 -13.96
CA THR A 124 -1.16 -2.13 -14.57
C THR A 124 0.04 -1.91 -13.65
N ARG A 125 0.04 -2.40 -12.39
CA ARG A 125 1.26 -2.43 -11.56
C ARG A 125 2.20 -3.58 -11.97
N ALA A 126 1.73 -4.58 -12.71
CA ALA A 126 2.54 -5.70 -13.16
C ALA A 126 3.27 -5.40 -14.49
N LYS A 127 4.60 -5.49 -14.49
CA LYS A 127 5.41 -5.33 -15.71
C LYS A 127 5.41 -6.57 -16.61
N LYS A 128 5.35 -7.78 -16.02
CA LYS A 128 5.46 -9.04 -16.76
C LYS A 128 4.30 -9.97 -16.49
N ILE A 129 4.00 -10.25 -15.22
CA ILE A 129 2.98 -11.25 -14.83
C ILE A 129 2.04 -10.66 -13.78
N CYS A 130 0.74 -10.77 -14.03
CA CYS A 130 -0.30 -10.47 -13.05
C CYS A 130 -1.08 -11.76 -12.75
N VAL A 131 -1.04 -12.20 -11.49
CA VAL A 131 -1.79 -13.36 -10.99
C VAL A 131 -2.97 -12.87 -10.17
N LEU A 132 -4.19 -13.13 -10.65
CA LEU A 132 -5.42 -12.82 -9.93
C LEU A 132 -5.86 -14.06 -9.14
N ILE A 133 -5.99 -13.93 -7.81
CA ILE A 133 -6.41 -15.02 -6.94
C ILE A 133 -7.77 -14.68 -6.34
N GLY A 134 -8.80 -15.48 -6.62
CA GLY A 134 -10.09 -15.32 -5.97
C GLY A 134 -11.26 -15.75 -6.83
N ALA A 135 -12.40 -15.09 -6.66
CA ALA A 135 -13.66 -15.51 -7.27
C ALA A 135 -13.87 -14.80 -8.62
N THR A 136 -14.16 -15.58 -9.67
CA THR A 136 -14.55 -15.06 -11.00
C THR A 136 -15.71 -14.07 -10.90
N LYS A 137 -16.68 -14.34 -10.00
CA LYS A 137 -17.80 -13.43 -9.71
C LYS A 137 -17.34 -12.06 -9.19
N ALA A 138 -16.29 -12.00 -8.36
CA ALA A 138 -15.76 -10.75 -7.81
C ALA A 138 -15.10 -9.90 -8.90
N LEU A 139 -14.33 -10.54 -9.78
CA LEU A 139 -13.76 -9.89 -10.94
C LEU A 139 -14.86 -9.38 -11.89
N ALA A 140 -15.84 -10.21 -12.23
CA ALA A 140 -16.97 -9.81 -13.07
C ALA A 140 -17.72 -8.60 -12.47
N TYR A 141 -18.03 -8.65 -11.17
CA TYR A 141 -18.66 -7.54 -10.47
C TYR A 141 -17.83 -6.25 -10.59
N ALA A 142 -16.53 -6.31 -10.32
CA ALA A 142 -15.65 -5.15 -10.40
C ALA A 142 -15.57 -4.56 -11.82
N VAL A 143 -15.53 -5.41 -12.85
CA VAL A 143 -15.50 -4.99 -14.26
C VAL A 143 -16.80 -4.28 -14.64
N HIS A 144 -17.96 -4.74 -14.17
CA HIS A 144 -19.24 -4.06 -14.47
C HIS A 144 -19.48 -2.82 -13.59
N ASN A 145 -18.80 -2.71 -12.44
CA ASN A 145 -18.94 -1.58 -11.54
C ASN A 145 -18.17 -0.34 -12.05
N MET A 146 -18.85 0.44 -12.90
CA MET A 146 -18.42 1.76 -13.37
C MET A 146 -18.97 2.90 -12.51
N SER A 147 -19.25 2.67 -11.22
CA SER A 147 -19.59 3.78 -10.31
C SER A 147 -18.36 4.70 -10.14
N VAL A 148 -18.15 5.58 -11.11
CA VAL A 148 -17.38 6.79 -10.89
C VAL A 148 -18.24 7.58 -9.92
N LEU A 149 -17.81 7.61 -8.64
CA LEU A 149 -18.35 8.56 -7.69
C LEU A 149 -18.37 9.91 -8.40
N LYS A 150 -19.56 10.48 -8.64
CA LYS A 150 -19.66 11.83 -9.22
C LYS A 150 -18.77 12.73 -8.39
N ARG A 151 -17.64 13.15 -8.96
CA ARG A 151 -16.69 13.98 -8.24
C ARG A 151 -17.22 15.40 -8.34
N ASN A 152 -17.74 15.91 -7.24
CA ASN A 152 -18.16 17.30 -7.16
C ASN A 152 -16.91 18.19 -7.31
N THR A 153 -16.77 18.82 -8.47
CA THR A 153 -15.68 19.75 -8.77
C THR A 153 -16.20 20.85 -9.68
N SER A 154 -15.79 22.10 -9.42
CA SER A 154 -16.10 23.25 -10.28
C SER A 154 -14.98 23.57 -11.26
N LEU A 155 -13.94 22.72 -11.34
CA LEU A 155 -12.78 22.99 -12.18
C LEU A 155 -13.15 23.08 -13.66
N ARG A 156 -14.10 22.24 -14.11
CA ARG A 156 -14.60 22.26 -15.48
C ARG A 156 -15.25 23.59 -15.83
N GLU A 157 -16.08 24.11 -14.93
CA GLU A 157 -16.77 25.38 -15.06
C GLU A 157 -15.78 26.56 -14.97
N ARG A 158 -14.73 26.46 -14.15
CA ARG A 158 -13.67 27.47 -14.06
C ARG A 158 -12.78 27.54 -15.31
N LEU A 159 -12.43 26.39 -15.90
CA LEU A 159 -11.60 26.33 -17.11
C LEU A 159 -12.38 26.72 -18.37
N ASN A 160 -13.70 26.58 -18.35
CA ASN A 160 -14.54 27.01 -19.45
C ASN A 160 -15.78 27.78 -18.94
N PRO A 161 -15.65 29.10 -18.71
CA PRO A 161 -16.72 29.94 -18.19
C PRO A 161 -17.99 29.98 -19.05
N SER A 162 -17.92 29.60 -20.34
CA SER A 162 -19.11 29.50 -21.19
C SER A 162 -20.00 28.29 -20.85
N LEU A 163 -19.48 27.29 -20.13
CA LEU A 163 -20.28 26.17 -19.61
C LEU A 163 -21.12 26.57 -18.39
N THR A 164 -20.82 27.72 -17.77
CA THR A 164 -21.59 28.27 -16.64
C THR A 164 -22.85 29.00 -17.11
N THR A 165 -22.96 29.33 -18.40
CA THR A 165 -24.01 30.20 -18.94
C THR A 165 -25.20 29.45 -19.55
N ASP A 166 -25.13 28.12 -19.70
CA ASP A 166 -26.27 27.30 -20.09
C ASP A 166 -27.05 26.80 -18.86
N GLY A 167 -27.98 27.66 -18.42
CA GLY A 167 -29.34 27.30 -17.99
C GLY A 167 -29.56 26.17 -16.99
N LYS A 168 -30.01 26.59 -15.78
CA LYS A 168 -30.66 25.84 -14.70
C LYS A 168 -29.74 25.08 -13.74
N LEU A 169 -29.44 25.75 -12.62
CA LEU A 169 -29.58 25.21 -11.25
C LEU A 169 -29.77 26.41 -10.29
N ARG A 170 -30.98 26.97 -10.29
CA ARG A 170 -31.60 27.60 -9.11
C ARG A 170 -32.82 26.75 -8.80
N GLY A 171 -32.80 26.12 -7.63
CA GLY A 171 -33.79 25.16 -7.13
C GLY A 171 -33.13 24.31 -6.06
#